data_AF-A0A0Q5ZEV8-F1
#
_entry.id   AF-A0A0Q5ZEV8-F1
#
_cell.length_a   1.000
_cell.length_b   1.000
_cell.length_c   1.000
_cell.angle_alpha   90.00
_cell.angle_beta   90.00
_cell.angle_gamma   90.00
#
_symmetry.space_group_name_H-M   'P 1'
#
loop_
_entity.id
_entity.type
_entity.pdbx_description
1 polymer ?
#
loop_
_entity_poly.entity_id
_entity_poly.type
_entity_poly.pdbx_seq_one_letter_code
_entity_poly.pdbx_strand_id
1 'polypeptide(L)'
;MSFDKKSAVVSIENETNNNYIIPVDLTNLKAFFNFETCAYFSEYDSSYNPLALTLIVIDANSGEKIEAKRGTAYMEDNFAEKYIKEISRCGVIDNTYVNWSKTQEINDESKAKINYYLVRNLVFLKPKQKINFRVLIDLKNVSTESLYVFDWYNLDESKRYNLQLQFDVQNCFYDFLTKKQRETFSDYKLFTGKIESNILQCGITE
;
A
#
# COMPACT_ATOMS: atom_id res chain seq x y z
N MET A 1 -4.44 14.05 -23.19
CA MET A 1 -4.08 15.11 -22.19
C MET A 1 -3.21 14.53 -21.07
N SER A 2 -2.46 15.37 -20.34
CA SER A 2 -1.58 14.91 -19.26
C SER A 2 -2.37 14.74 -17.96
N PHE A 3 -2.53 13.50 -17.48
CA PHE A 3 -2.88 13.26 -16.08
C PHE A 3 -1.65 13.63 -15.24
N ASP A 4 -1.44 14.93 -15.01
CA ASP A 4 -0.32 15.41 -14.20
C ASP A 4 -0.39 14.78 -12.80
N LYS A 5 0.74 14.27 -12.32
CA LYS A 5 0.88 13.75 -10.95
C LYS A 5 0.28 14.74 -9.96
N LYS A 6 -0.76 14.31 -9.24
CA LYS A 6 -1.37 15.07 -8.16
C LYS A 6 -0.91 14.54 -6.81
N SER A 7 -1.27 15.23 -5.75
CA SER A 7 -1.07 14.74 -4.39
C SER A 7 -2.33 14.97 -3.57
N ALA A 8 -2.66 14.02 -2.70
CA ALA A 8 -3.73 14.18 -1.71
C ALA A 8 -3.12 14.23 -0.30
N VAL A 9 -3.69 15.08 0.56
CA VAL A 9 -3.43 15.05 2.00
C VAL A 9 -4.49 14.15 2.61
N VAL A 10 -4.04 13.09 3.28
CA VAL A 10 -4.89 12.11 3.93
C VAL A 10 -4.76 12.28 5.44
N SER A 11 -5.91 12.25 6.10
CA SER A 11 -6.00 12.27 7.55
C SER A 11 -6.64 10.98 8.05
N ILE A 12 -6.01 10.35 9.05
CA ILE A 12 -6.62 9.24 9.80
C ILE A 12 -6.75 9.69 11.24
N GLU A 13 -7.96 9.60 11.78
CA GLU A 13 -8.29 10.01 13.15
C GLU A 13 -8.90 8.85 13.92
N ASN A 14 -8.41 8.62 15.14
CA ASN A 14 -9.02 7.70 16.08
C ASN A 14 -10.10 8.44 16.89
N GLU A 15 -11.34 8.40 16.43
CA GLU A 15 -12.47 9.05 17.11
C GLU A 15 -12.92 8.31 18.40
N THR A 16 -12.30 7.19 18.75
CA THR A 16 -12.73 6.38 19.90
C THR A 16 -12.03 6.80 21.20
N ASN A 17 -12.36 6.09 22.28
CA ASN A 17 -11.67 6.19 23.59
C ASN A 17 -10.65 5.06 23.82
N ASN A 18 -10.37 4.22 22.82
CA ASN A 18 -9.38 3.14 22.92
C ASN A 18 -8.12 3.49 22.12
N ASN A 19 -6.98 2.93 22.52
CA ASN A 19 -5.77 2.94 21.69
C ASN A 19 -5.93 1.93 20.54
N TYR A 20 -5.52 2.30 19.33
CA TYR A 20 -5.56 1.43 18.15
C TYR A 20 -4.20 1.32 17.44
N ILE A 21 -3.94 0.14 16.89
CA ILE A 21 -2.87 -0.10 15.91
C ILE A 21 -3.52 -0.38 14.56
N ILE A 22 -2.99 0.26 13.51
CA ILE A 22 -3.44 0.08 12.13
C ILE A 22 -2.21 -0.22 11.25
N PRO A 23 -2.16 -1.35 10.53
CA PRO A 23 -1.06 -1.69 9.63
C PRO A 23 -1.29 -1.01 8.28
N VAL A 24 -0.83 0.22 8.10
CA VAL A 24 -1.08 1.01 6.89
C VAL A 24 0.21 1.64 6.39
N ASP A 25 0.50 1.46 5.10
CA ASP A 25 1.56 2.17 4.41
C ASP A 25 1.09 3.60 4.12
N LEU A 26 1.82 4.57 4.67
CA LEU A 26 1.50 6.01 4.59
C LEU A 26 2.19 6.70 3.40
N THR A 27 2.95 5.96 2.60
CA THR A 27 3.82 6.50 1.55
C THR A 27 3.32 6.16 0.15
N ASN A 28 2.75 4.96 -0.03
CA ASN A 28 2.34 4.46 -1.34
C ASN A 28 0.83 4.27 -1.47
N LEU A 29 0.39 4.19 -2.73
CA LEU A 29 -0.94 3.73 -3.10
C LEU A 29 -0.83 2.40 -3.84
N LYS A 30 -1.93 1.64 -3.83
CA LYS A 30 -2.13 0.50 -4.73
C LYS A 30 -3.38 0.70 -5.57
N ALA A 31 -3.42 0.05 -6.73
CA ALA A 31 -4.58 0.13 -7.60
C ALA A 31 -5.69 -0.84 -7.18
N PHE A 32 -6.92 -0.59 -7.61
CA PHE A 32 -8.06 -1.43 -7.32
C PHE A 32 -8.11 -2.63 -8.28
N PHE A 33 -8.08 -3.82 -7.69
CA PHE A 33 -8.35 -5.10 -8.34
C PHE A 33 -9.46 -5.83 -7.58
N ASN A 34 -10.34 -6.52 -8.30
CA ASN A 34 -11.54 -7.12 -7.71
C ASN A 34 -11.27 -8.40 -6.87
N PHE A 35 -10.03 -8.91 -6.91
CA PHE A 35 -9.63 -10.19 -6.35
C PHE A 35 -8.66 -10.09 -5.16
N GLU A 36 -8.43 -8.89 -4.61
CA GLU A 36 -7.48 -8.73 -3.50
C GLU A 36 -7.96 -9.43 -2.22
N THR A 37 -7.14 -10.35 -1.71
CA THR A 37 -7.40 -11.13 -0.49
C THR A 37 -6.13 -11.25 0.37
N CYS A 38 -6.28 -11.75 1.60
CA CYS A 38 -5.15 -12.09 2.49
C CYS A 38 -4.07 -12.96 1.83
N ALA A 39 -4.40 -13.78 0.83
CA ALA A 39 -3.44 -14.65 0.15
C ALA A 39 -2.28 -13.86 -0.47
N TYR A 40 -2.56 -12.65 -0.97
CA TYR A 40 -1.54 -11.77 -1.54
C TYR A 40 -0.60 -11.17 -0.49
N PHE A 41 -0.99 -11.13 0.79
CA PHE A 41 -0.10 -10.68 1.86
C PHE A 41 0.96 -11.73 2.19
N SER A 42 0.60 -13.01 2.19
CA SER A 42 1.55 -14.12 2.40
C SER A 42 2.53 -14.29 1.24
N GLU A 43 2.18 -13.78 0.06
CA GLU A 43 2.99 -13.80 -1.15
C GLU A 43 3.71 -12.47 -1.39
N TYR A 44 3.88 -11.63 -0.36
CA TYR A 44 4.64 -10.38 -0.47
C TYR A 44 6.05 -10.64 -1.00
N ASP A 45 6.19 -10.48 -2.31
CA ASP A 45 7.40 -10.03 -2.96
C ASP A 45 7.30 -8.50 -3.07
N SER A 46 8.44 -7.82 -3.03
CA SER A 46 8.53 -6.36 -2.99
C SER A 46 7.90 -5.61 -4.19
N SER A 47 7.15 -6.27 -5.08
CA SER A 47 6.45 -5.66 -6.20
C SER A 47 5.00 -5.25 -5.91
N TYR A 48 4.46 -5.63 -4.74
CA TYR A 48 3.09 -5.31 -4.33
C TYR A 48 3.05 -4.82 -2.88
N ASN A 49 2.34 -3.72 -2.63
CA ASN A 49 2.17 -3.13 -1.30
C ASN A 49 0.81 -3.47 -0.71
N PRO A 50 0.66 -4.58 0.01
CA PRO A 50 -0.64 -5.02 0.50
C PRO A 50 -1.21 -4.09 1.58
N LEU A 51 -0.36 -3.33 2.30
CA LEU A 51 -0.75 -2.40 3.34
C LEU A 51 -1.00 -0.97 2.83
N ALA A 52 -0.79 -0.70 1.53
CA ALA A 52 -1.08 0.60 0.93
C ALA A 52 -2.59 0.83 0.78
N LEU A 53 -2.97 2.11 0.85
CA LEU A 53 -4.34 2.51 0.53
C LEU A 53 -4.64 2.19 -0.94
N THR A 54 -5.78 1.55 -1.19
CA THR A 54 -6.30 1.31 -2.53
C THR A 54 -6.90 2.60 -3.08
N LEU A 55 -6.34 3.10 -4.18
CA LEU A 55 -6.96 4.14 -4.99
C LEU A 55 -8.05 3.51 -5.85
N ILE A 56 -9.31 3.83 -5.59
CA ILE A 56 -10.48 3.40 -6.35
C ILE A 56 -10.91 4.53 -7.28
N VAL A 57 -11.12 4.20 -8.56
CA VAL A 57 -11.72 5.10 -9.56
C VAL A 57 -13.16 4.67 -9.82
N ILE A 58 -14.10 5.61 -9.77
CA ILE A 58 -15.53 5.36 -9.90
C ILE A 58 -16.07 6.20 -11.05
N ASP A 59 -16.73 5.59 -12.04
CA ASP A 59 -17.44 6.32 -13.10
C ASP A 59 -18.56 7.16 -12.47
N ALA A 60 -18.52 8.47 -12.67
CA ALA A 60 -19.44 9.39 -11.99
C ALA A 60 -20.89 9.25 -12.45
N ASN A 61 -21.12 8.68 -13.64
CA ASN A 61 -22.46 8.46 -14.19
C ASN A 61 -23.04 7.10 -13.77
N SER A 62 -22.27 6.03 -13.92
CA SER A 62 -22.76 4.67 -13.61
C SER A 62 -22.56 4.27 -12.15
N GLY A 63 -21.65 4.92 -11.42
CA GLY A 63 -21.23 4.50 -10.08
C GLY A 63 -20.34 3.25 -10.08
N GLU A 64 -19.94 2.77 -11.25
CA GLU A 64 -19.13 1.55 -11.40
C GLU A 64 -17.68 1.81 -10.99
N LYS A 65 -17.10 0.87 -10.23
CA LYS A 65 -15.67 0.86 -9.90
C LYS A 65 -14.88 0.37 -11.11
N ILE A 66 -13.96 1.20 -11.57
CA ILE A 66 -13.07 0.84 -12.68
C ILE A 66 -11.94 -0.01 -12.12
N GLU A 67 -11.76 -1.20 -12.68
CA GLU A 67 -10.62 -2.06 -12.35
C GLU A 67 -9.36 -1.56 -13.05
N ALA A 68 -8.24 -1.60 -12.33
CA ALA A 68 -6.95 -1.24 -12.88
C ALA A 68 -6.44 -2.31 -13.85
N LYS A 69 -5.46 -1.94 -14.66
CA LYS A 69 -4.66 -2.86 -15.46
C LYS A 69 -3.26 -2.91 -14.90
N ARG A 70 -2.62 -4.09 -15.00
CA ARG A 70 -1.23 -4.31 -14.66
C ARG A 70 -0.42 -4.56 -15.92
N GLY A 71 0.79 -4.04 -15.95
CA GLY A 71 1.69 -4.19 -17.09
C GLY A 71 3.09 -4.43 -16.61
N THR A 72 3.83 -5.13 -17.44
CA THR A 72 5.24 -5.41 -17.24
C THR A 72 6.07 -4.65 -18.26
N ALA A 73 7.07 -3.90 -17.82
CA ALA A 73 8.05 -3.35 -18.75
C ALA A 73 8.94 -4.50 -19.25
N TYR A 74 8.83 -4.85 -20.53
CA TYR A 74 9.78 -5.75 -21.18
C TYR A 74 11.11 -5.02 -21.32
N MET A 75 12.09 -5.37 -20.50
CA MET A 75 13.49 -4.97 -20.70
C MET A 75 14.20 -6.11 -21.45
N GLU A 76 14.97 -5.79 -22.48
CA GLU A 76 15.87 -6.76 -23.11
C GLU A 76 16.82 -7.34 -22.03
N ASP A 77 17.05 -8.65 -22.05
CA ASP A 77 17.76 -9.40 -20.99
C ASP A 77 19.10 -8.76 -20.57
N ASN A 78 19.84 -8.22 -21.55
CA ASN A 78 21.14 -7.58 -21.33
C ASN A 78 21.04 -6.25 -20.56
N PHE A 79 19.91 -5.55 -20.67
CA PHE A 79 19.66 -4.30 -19.95
C PHE A 79 19.20 -4.59 -18.52
N ALA A 80 18.37 -5.62 -18.33
CA ALA A 80 17.96 -6.10 -17.02
C ALA A 80 19.18 -6.54 -16.19
N GLU A 81 20.09 -7.34 -16.72
CA GLU A 81 21.31 -7.75 -16.00
C GLU A 81 22.22 -6.56 -15.65
N LYS A 82 22.47 -5.66 -16.62
CA LYS A 82 23.32 -4.48 -16.39
C LYS A 82 22.73 -3.55 -15.34
N TYR A 83 21.42 -3.33 -15.37
CA TYR A 83 20.73 -2.46 -14.44
C TYR A 83 20.52 -3.11 -13.07
N ILE A 84 20.25 -4.42 -12.97
CA ILE A 84 20.29 -5.17 -11.70
C ILE A 84 21.67 -5.04 -11.08
N LYS A 85 22.74 -5.10 -11.87
CA LYS A 85 24.13 -4.91 -11.42
C LYS A 85 24.45 -3.47 -11.00
N GLU A 86 23.80 -2.49 -11.60
CA GLU A 86 23.90 -1.07 -11.21
C GLU A 86 23.05 -0.74 -9.98
N ILE A 87 21.82 -1.27 -9.86
CA ILE A 87 20.99 -1.22 -8.64
C ILE A 87 21.66 -1.99 -7.51
N SER A 88 22.30 -3.14 -7.73
CA SER A 88 23.03 -3.82 -6.64
C SER A 88 24.36 -3.13 -6.30
N ARG A 89 24.87 -2.23 -7.16
CA ARG A 89 26.02 -1.35 -6.88
C ARG A 89 25.64 -0.05 -6.18
N CYS A 90 24.45 0.51 -6.44
CA CYS A 90 23.99 1.81 -5.90
C CYS A 90 22.87 1.67 -4.86
N GLY A 91 22.07 0.62 -4.95
CA GLY A 91 20.99 0.26 -4.05
C GLY A 91 21.53 -0.64 -2.94
N VAL A 92 21.30 -0.20 -1.71
CA VAL A 92 21.41 -1.06 -0.54
C VAL A 92 20.42 -2.20 -0.78
N ILE A 93 20.89 -3.41 -1.03
CA ILE A 93 20.05 -4.60 -0.82
C ILE A 93 19.62 -4.47 0.65
N ASP A 94 18.36 -4.10 0.89
CA ASP A 94 17.83 -3.80 2.22
C ASP A 94 17.69 -5.10 3.01
N ASN A 95 18.83 -5.67 3.40
CA ASN A 95 18.96 -6.84 4.25
C ASN A 95 18.73 -6.48 5.73
N THR A 96 18.12 -5.33 6.03
CA THR A 96 17.74 -4.99 7.41
C THR A 96 16.79 -6.03 7.99
N TYR A 97 15.98 -6.72 7.16
CA TYR A 97 15.17 -7.85 7.61
C TYR A 97 16.01 -9.05 8.10
N VAL A 98 17.27 -9.20 7.65
CA VAL A 98 18.17 -10.30 8.10
C VAL A 98 18.64 -10.07 9.53
N ASN A 99 18.91 -8.81 9.90
CA ASN A 99 19.18 -8.49 11.29
C ASN A 99 17.89 -8.54 12.13
N TRP A 100 16.78 -8.07 11.55
CA TRP A 100 15.46 -8.17 12.17
C TRP A 100 15.09 -9.62 12.51
N SER A 101 15.26 -10.55 11.58
CA SER A 101 14.93 -11.97 11.76
C SER A 101 15.66 -12.57 12.95
N LYS A 102 16.95 -12.24 13.13
CA LYS A 102 17.75 -12.64 14.30
C LYS A 102 17.21 -12.03 15.59
N THR A 103 16.89 -10.73 15.61
CA THR A 103 16.38 -10.05 16.82
C THR A 103 14.98 -10.50 17.24
N GLN A 104 14.17 -10.94 16.28
CA GLN A 104 12.80 -11.40 16.49
C GLN A 104 12.68 -12.93 16.53
N GLU A 105 13.79 -13.66 16.41
CA GLU A 105 13.86 -15.12 16.41
C GLU A 105 12.95 -15.78 15.35
N ILE A 106 12.88 -15.17 14.15
CA ILE A 106 12.10 -15.67 13.02
C ILE A 106 13.04 -16.41 12.07
N ASN A 107 12.94 -17.74 12.03
CA ASN A 107 13.82 -18.59 11.21
C ASN A 107 13.45 -18.62 9.72
N ASP A 108 12.19 -18.36 9.39
CA ASP A 108 11.67 -18.34 8.03
C ASP A 108 11.92 -16.97 7.40
N GLU A 109 12.68 -16.93 6.31
CA GLU A 109 13.09 -15.68 5.67
C GLU A 109 11.89 -14.88 5.14
N SER A 110 10.94 -15.55 4.47
CA SER A 110 9.75 -14.91 3.92
C SER A 110 8.87 -14.34 5.03
N LYS A 111 8.67 -15.08 6.12
CA LYS A 111 7.96 -14.57 7.30
C LYS A 111 8.68 -13.41 7.96
N ALA A 112 10.02 -13.43 7.99
CA ALA A 112 10.79 -12.33 8.56
C ALA A 112 10.64 -11.05 7.72
N LYS A 113 10.65 -11.16 6.38
CA LYS A 113 10.37 -10.04 5.47
C LYS A 113 8.98 -9.46 5.70
N ILE A 114 7.94 -10.31 5.72
CA ILE A 114 6.56 -9.87 5.94
C ILE A 114 6.39 -9.26 7.32
N ASN A 115 6.91 -9.89 8.38
CA ASN A 115 6.86 -9.36 9.73
C ASN A 115 7.54 -7.98 9.81
N TYR A 116 8.70 -7.83 9.18
CA TYR A 116 9.42 -6.57 9.16
C TYR A 116 8.65 -5.46 8.44
N TYR A 117 8.09 -5.77 7.27
CA TYR A 117 7.23 -4.85 6.51
C TYR A 117 5.99 -4.46 7.31
N LEU A 118 5.32 -5.42 7.96
CA LEU A 118 4.18 -5.18 8.83
C LEU A 118 4.53 -4.24 9.98
N VAL A 119 5.56 -4.56 10.75
CA VAL A 119 5.93 -3.83 11.97
C VAL A 119 6.37 -2.39 11.65
N ARG A 120 7.07 -2.17 10.55
CA ARG A 120 7.43 -0.82 10.10
C ARG A 120 6.22 0.04 9.69
N ASN A 121 5.13 -0.60 9.28
CA ASN A 121 3.89 0.07 8.86
C ASN A 121 2.80 0.03 9.94
N LEU A 122 3.12 -0.33 11.20
CA LEU A 122 2.17 -0.19 12.30
C LEU A 122 2.07 1.27 12.74
N VAL A 123 0.89 1.84 12.54
CA VAL A 123 0.52 3.16 13.03
C VAL A 123 -0.19 3.03 14.36
N PHE A 124 0.35 3.66 15.41
CA PHE A 124 -0.21 3.68 16.75
C PHE A 124 -1.01 4.97 16.96
N LEU A 125 -2.32 4.84 17.22
CA LEU A 125 -3.23 5.96 17.43
C LEU A 125 -3.85 5.89 18.82
N LYS A 126 -3.52 6.88 19.66
CA LYS A 126 -4.21 7.12 20.93
C LYS A 126 -5.62 7.69 20.70
N PRO A 127 -6.49 7.67 21.72
CA PRO A 127 -7.79 8.33 21.67
C PRO A 127 -7.67 9.75 21.15
N LYS A 128 -8.52 10.09 20.18
CA LYS A 128 -8.60 11.42 19.55
C LYS A 128 -7.33 11.86 18.82
N GLN A 129 -6.37 10.96 18.63
CA GLN A 129 -5.17 11.26 17.87
C GLN A 129 -5.48 11.24 16.37
N LYS A 130 -4.97 12.25 15.69
CA LYS A 130 -5.02 12.41 14.25
C LYS A 130 -3.60 12.37 13.68
N ILE A 131 -3.42 11.61 12.61
CA ILE A 131 -2.22 11.65 11.78
C ILE A 131 -2.56 12.23 10.42
N ASN A 132 -1.58 12.89 9.79
CA ASN A 132 -1.69 13.43 8.45
C ASN A 132 -0.49 12.99 7.63
N PHE A 133 -0.74 12.58 6.40
CA PHE A 133 0.30 12.19 5.45
C PHE A 133 -0.11 12.60 4.05
N ARG A 134 0.84 12.56 3.13
CA ARG A 134 0.62 12.92 1.73
C ARG A 134 0.89 11.71 0.86
N VAL A 135 -0.05 11.41 -0.02
CA VAL A 135 0.09 10.38 -1.05
C VAL A 135 0.16 11.04 -2.41
N LEU A 136 0.96 10.46 -3.31
CA LEU A 136 1.02 10.86 -4.71
C LEU A 136 -0.03 10.08 -5.49
N ILE A 137 -0.76 10.77 -6.36
CA ILE A 137 -1.79 10.18 -7.21
C ILE A 137 -1.32 10.33 -8.66
N ASP A 138 -1.05 9.19 -9.28
CA ASP A 138 -0.73 9.06 -10.70
C ASP A 138 -1.58 7.93 -11.29
N LEU A 139 -2.61 8.29 -12.06
CA LEU A 139 -3.53 7.30 -12.64
C LEU A 139 -2.87 6.46 -13.76
N LYS A 140 -1.68 6.86 -14.23
CA LYS A 140 -0.88 6.11 -15.21
C LYS A 140 0.17 5.21 -14.57
N ASN A 141 0.45 5.39 -13.28
CA ASN A 141 1.38 4.58 -12.50
C ASN A 141 1.05 4.66 -11.00
N VAL A 142 0.00 3.96 -10.58
CA VAL A 142 -0.56 4.04 -9.23
C VAL A 142 0.40 3.45 -8.19
N SER A 143 1.06 2.34 -8.52
CA SER A 143 1.89 1.58 -7.60
C SER A 143 3.23 2.25 -7.28
N THR A 144 3.63 3.29 -8.03
CA THR A 144 4.78 4.19 -7.82
C THR A 144 6.17 3.59 -7.57
N GLU A 145 6.31 2.27 -7.41
CA GLU A 145 7.51 1.64 -6.84
C GLU A 145 8.35 0.83 -7.81
N SER A 146 7.77 0.31 -8.89
CA SER A 146 8.49 -0.57 -9.80
C SER A 146 8.54 -0.01 -11.21
N LEU A 147 9.77 0.09 -11.74
CA LEU A 147 10.01 0.34 -13.16
C LEU A 147 9.55 -0.84 -14.04
N TYR A 148 9.30 -1.99 -13.43
CA TYR A 148 8.97 -3.23 -14.12
C TYR A 148 7.50 -3.59 -14.04
N VAL A 149 6.83 -3.29 -12.93
CA VAL A 149 5.41 -3.61 -12.72
C VAL A 149 4.70 -2.34 -12.34
N PHE A 150 3.80 -1.89 -13.20
CA PHE A 150 3.02 -0.69 -12.96
C PHE A 150 1.54 -0.97 -13.16
N ASP A 151 0.75 -0.38 -12.27
CA ASP A 151 -0.70 -0.45 -12.31
C ASP A 151 -1.25 0.88 -12.82
N TRP A 152 -2.19 0.85 -13.76
CA TRP A 152 -2.81 2.05 -14.31
C TRP A 152 -4.31 1.90 -14.55
N TYR A 153 -5.00 3.02 -14.68
CA TYR A 153 -6.40 3.08 -15.07
C TYR A 153 -6.53 3.45 -16.55
N ASN A 154 -7.30 2.65 -17.29
CA ASN A 154 -7.66 2.97 -18.67
C ASN A 154 -8.94 3.82 -18.69
N LEU A 155 -8.76 5.15 -18.62
CA LEU A 155 -9.85 6.12 -18.46
C LEU A 155 -10.21 6.76 -19.79
N ASP A 156 -11.52 6.95 -20.01
CA ASP A 156 -12.05 7.66 -21.16
C ASP A 156 -12.05 9.17 -20.87
N GLU A 157 -11.35 9.95 -21.70
CA GLU A 157 -11.25 11.40 -21.53
C GLU A 157 -12.61 12.13 -21.64
N SER A 158 -13.63 11.50 -22.24
CA SER A 158 -14.99 12.05 -22.33
C SER A 158 -15.84 11.84 -21.07
N LYS A 159 -15.36 11.04 -20.11
CA LYS A 159 -16.08 10.68 -18.88
C LYS A 159 -15.54 11.45 -17.67
N ARG A 160 -16.41 11.59 -16.66
CA ARG A 160 -16.05 12.11 -15.34
C ARG A 160 -15.88 10.96 -14.36
N TYR A 161 -14.90 11.10 -13.47
CA TYR A 161 -14.57 10.08 -12.50
C TYR A 161 -14.43 10.67 -11.09
N ASN A 162 -14.89 9.90 -10.13
CA ASN A 162 -14.71 10.13 -8.71
C ASN A 162 -13.56 9.25 -8.20
N LEU A 163 -12.76 9.78 -7.28
CA LEU A 163 -11.70 9.03 -6.63
C LEU A 163 -12.06 8.75 -5.17
N GLN A 164 -11.70 7.57 -4.69
CA GLN A 164 -11.84 7.18 -3.30
C GLN A 164 -10.58 6.41 -2.88
N LEU A 165 -10.04 6.72 -1.72
CA LEU A 165 -9.07 5.88 -1.03
C LEU A 165 -9.81 4.92 -0.08
N GLN A 166 -9.47 3.64 -0.15
CA GLN A 166 -10.03 2.57 0.68
C GLN A 166 -8.90 1.70 1.21
N PHE A 167 -9.05 1.15 2.42
CA PHE A 167 -8.16 0.10 2.92
C PHE A 167 -8.92 -0.89 3.80
N ASP A 168 -8.86 -2.16 3.43
CA ASP A 168 -9.51 -3.27 4.15
C ASP A 168 -8.49 -3.99 5.03
N VAL A 169 -8.56 -3.73 6.33
CA VAL A 169 -7.67 -4.31 7.33
C VAL A 169 -8.21 -5.65 7.80
N GLN A 170 -7.54 -6.73 7.40
CA GLN A 170 -7.93 -8.10 7.71
C GLN A 170 -7.12 -8.66 8.89
N ASN A 171 -7.73 -9.56 9.67
CA ASN A 171 -7.08 -10.21 10.82
C ASN A 171 -5.75 -10.89 10.45
N CYS A 172 -5.68 -11.46 9.24
CA CYS A 172 -4.52 -12.22 8.75
C CYS A 172 -3.22 -11.41 8.72
N PHE A 173 -3.28 -10.08 8.60
CA PHE A 173 -2.08 -9.25 8.65
C PHE A 173 -1.35 -9.44 9.97
N TYR A 174 -2.09 -9.52 11.07
CA TYR A 174 -1.51 -9.65 12.40
C TYR A 174 -0.98 -11.05 12.70
N ASP A 175 -1.31 -12.07 11.91
CA ASP A 175 -0.80 -13.44 12.08
C ASP A 175 0.73 -13.51 11.96
N PHE A 176 1.33 -12.53 11.31
CA PHE A 176 2.77 -12.40 11.19
C PHE A 176 3.43 -11.78 12.42
N LEU A 177 2.69 -11.20 13.37
CA LEU A 177 3.27 -10.68 14.62
C LEU A 177 3.75 -11.82 15.52
N THR A 178 4.97 -11.68 16.04
CA THR A 178 5.51 -12.61 17.03
C THR A 178 4.77 -12.47 18.36
N LYS A 179 4.87 -13.50 19.22
CA LYS A 179 4.29 -13.45 20.57
C LYS A 179 4.80 -12.24 21.36
N LYS A 180 6.12 -11.99 21.33
CA LYS A 180 6.77 -10.85 21.98
C LYS A 180 6.22 -9.51 21.50
N GLN A 181 5.98 -9.37 20.20
CA GLN A 181 5.38 -8.17 19.63
C GLN A 181 3.93 -7.98 20.10
N ARG A 182 3.12 -9.06 20.09
CA ARG A 182 1.73 -9.00 20.59
C ARG A 182 1.66 -8.61 22.07
N GLU A 183 2.58 -9.12 22.89
CA GLU A 183 2.70 -8.73 24.31
C GLU A 183 3.09 -7.26 24.44
N THR A 184 4.04 -6.79 23.62
CA THR A 184 4.46 -5.38 23.58
C THR A 184 3.31 -4.44 23.20
N PHE A 185 2.37 -4.93 22.38
CA PHE A 185 1.24 -4.16 21.87
C PHE A 185 -0.05 -4.36 22.67
N SER A 186 0.00 -5.03 23.83
CA SER A 186 -1.18 -5.42 24.60
C SER A 186 -2.10 -4.26 25.03
N ASP A 187 -1.56 -3.05 25.19
CA ASP A 187 -2.32 -1.84 25.52
C ASP A 187 -3.10 -1.23 24.33
N TYR A 188 -2.98 -1.83 23.14
CA TYR A 188 -3.61 -1.39 21.91
C TYR A 188 -4.56 -2.44 21.35
N LYS A 189 -5.69 -1.97 20.79
CA LYS A 189 -6.56 -2.81 19.98
C LYS A 189 -6.03 -2.87 18.54
N LEU A 190 -5.88 -4.07 18.01
CA LEU A 190 -5.57 -4.25 16.59
C LEU A 190 -6.82 -3.92 15.77
N PHE A 191 -6.74 -2.88 14.93
CA PHE A 191 -7.87 -2.48 14.11
C PHE A 191 -8.13 -3.50 13.02
N THR A 192 -9.39 -3.90 12.87
CA THR A 192 -9.86 -4.72 11.75
C THR A 192 -11.15 -4.11 11.21
N GLY A 193 -11.34 -4.22 9.90
CA GLY A 193 -12.44 -3.58 9.21
C GLY A 193 -11.94 -2.64 8.13
N LYS A 194 -12.78 -1.67 7.77
CA LYS A 194 -12.61 -0.88 6.57
C LYS A 194 -12.35 0.58 6.90
N ILE A 195 -11.35 1.17 6.25
CA ILE A 195 -11.08 2.62 6.27
C ILE A 195 -11.46 3.16 4.89
N GLU A 196 -12.35 4.15 4.87
CA GLU A 196 -12.78 4.81 3.64
C GLU A 196 -12.63 6.32 3.77
N SER A 197 -12.03 6.92 2.75
CA SER A 197 -12.04 8.37 2.59
C SER A 197 -13.38 8.87 2.07
N ASN A 198 -13.59 10.18 2.21
CA ASN A 198 -14.59 10.90 1.43
C ASN A 198 -14.30 10.78 -0.08
N ILE A 199 -15.35 10.88 -0.88
CA ILE A 199 -15.21 10.87 -2.34
C ILE A 199 -14.61 12.19 -2.80
N LEU A 200 -13.54 12.11 -3.59
CA LEU A 200 -12.92 13.25 -4.27
C LEU A 200 -13.53 13.36 -5.66
N GLN A 201 -14.24 14.46 -5.90
CA GLN A 201 -14.76 14.79 -7.23
C GLN A 201 -13.63 15.46 -8.02
N CYS A 202 -12.96 14.69 -8.86
CA CYS A 202 -12.00 15.26 -9.80
C CYS A 202 -12.77 15.71 -11.04
N GLY A 203 -13.06 17.02 -11.12
CA GLY A 203 -13.38 17.63 -12.40
C GLY A 203 -12.17 17.47 -13.31
N ILE A 204 -12.24 16.55 -14.28
CA ILE A 204 -11.39 16.62 -15.47
C ILE A 204 -11.99 17.76 -16.30
N THR A 205 -11.72 19.00 -15.91
CA THR A 205 -12.11 20.19 -16.66
C THR A 205 -10.89 20.71 -17.39
N GLU A 206 -10.98 20.64 -18.72
CA GLU A 206 -10.27 21.33 -19.82
C GLU A 206 -8.91 21.99 -19.52
#